data_AF-A0A9Q4KRR9-F1
#
_entry.id   AF-A0A9Q4KRR9-F1
#
_cell.length_a   1.000
_cell.length_b   1.000
_cell.length_c   1.000
_cell.angle_alpha   90.00
_cell.angle_beta   90.00
_cell.angle_gamma   90.00
#
_symmetry.space_group_name_H-M   'P 1'
#
loop_
_entity.id
_entity.type
_entity.pdbx_description
1 polymer ?
#
loop_
_entity_poly.entity_id
_entity_poly.type
_entity_poly.pdbx_seq_one_letter_code
_entity_poly.pdbx_strand_id
1 'polypeptide(L)' 'MEITIRDLVDTISEITGFKGKIVWDTTKPDGQPKRCLDVSRVRNEFGFEAQMGFSEGLKRTVEWYQAHY' A
#
# COMPACT_ATOMS: atom_id res chain seq x y z
N MET A 1 5.56 -7.94 -5.49
CA MET A 1 4.27 -7.47 -6.04
C MET A 1 4.32 -5.95 -6.02
N GLU A 2 3.99 -5.32 -7.13
CA GLU A 2 3.90 -3.86 -7.21
C GLU A 2 2.43 -3.46 -7.32
N ILE A 3 2.11 -2.27 -6.85
CA ILE A 3 0.77 -1.68 -6.92
C ILE A 3 0.91 -0.23 -7.37
N THR A 4 -0.12 0.29 -8.04
CA THR A 4 -0.16 1.71 -8.38
C THR A 4 -0.63 2.54 -7.19
N ILE A 5 -0.40 3.86 -7.23
CA ILE A 5 -1.01 4.79 -6.26
C ILE A 5 -2.53 4.74 -6.32
N ARG A 6 -3.10 4.51 -7.51
CA ARG A 6 -4.55 4.37 -7.69
C ARG A 6 -5.08 3.16 -6.92
N ASP A 7 -4.50 1.98 -7.13
CA ASP A 7 -4.95 0.75 -6.46
C ASP A 7 -4.80 0.86 -4.93
N LEU A 8 -3.74 1.53 -4.45
CA LEU A 8 -3.55 1.83 -3.04
C LEU A 8 -4.69 2.71 -2.49
N VAL A 9 -5.01 3.81 -3.17
CA VAL A 9 -6.08 4.73 -2.75
C VAL A 9 -7.44 4.05 -2.79
N ASP A 10 -7.71 3.24 -3.81
CA ASP A 10 -8.97 2.48 -3.93
C ASP A 10 -9.10 1.47 -2.78
N THR A 11 -8.03 0.75 -2.45
CA THR A 11 -8.00 -0.20 -1.32
C THR A 11 -8.25 0.50 0.02
N ILE A 12 -7.59 1.65 0.27
CA ILE A 12 -7.81 2.43 1.50
C ILE A 12 -9.25 2.94 1.56
N SER A 13 -9.80 3.42 0.43
CA SER A 13 -11.17 3.93 0.36
C SER A 13 -12.20 2.84 0.67
N GLU A 14 -11.97 1.61 0.19
CA GLU A 14 -12.80 0.45 0.52
C GLU A 14 -12.72 0.12 2.02
N ILE A 15 -11.51 -0.04 2.57
CA ILE A 15 -11.30 -0.40 3.98
C ILE A 15 -11.93 0.63 4.92
N THR A 16 -11.79 1.92 4.60
CA THR A 16 -12.32 3.02 5.43
C THR A 16 -13.81 3.28 5.20
N GLY A 17 -14.42 2.66 4.17
CA GLY A 17 -15.79 2.93 3.79
C GLY A 17 -16.01 4.33 3.18
N PHE A 18 -14.97 5.00 2.70
CA PHE A 18 -15.05 6.32 2.10
C PHE A 18 -15.99 6.33 0.88
N LYS A 19 -16.97 7.25 0.89
CA LYS A 19 -17.97 7.41 -0.19
C LYS A 19 -17.85 8.73 -0.96
N GLY A 20 -16.82 9.52 -0.65
CA GLY A 20 -16.57 10.78 -1.36
C GLY A 20 -15.96 10.56 -2.74
N LYS A 21 -15.69 11.66 -3.43
CA LYS A 21 -15.03 11.65 -4.74
C LYS A 21 -13.51 11.72 -4.56
N ILE A 22 -12.78 10.78 -5.15
CA ILE A 22 -11.33 10.85 -5.29
C ILE A 22 -10.99 11.81 -6.45
N VAL A 23 -10.19 12.82 -6.19
CA VAL A 23 -9.73 13.81 -7.19
C VAL A 23 -8.22 13.73 -7.33
N TRP A 24 -7.75 13.57 -8.56
CA TRP A 24 -6.33 13.48 -8.91
C TRP A 24 -5.85 14.85 -9.40
N ASP A 25 -4.94 15.48 -8.65
CA ASP A 25 -4.35 16.78 -9.02
C ASP A 25 -3.12 16.58 -9.91
N THR A 26 -3.32 16.68 -11.23
CA THR A 26 -2.25 16.54 -12.23
C THR A 26 -1.34 17.77 -12.34
N THR A 27 -1.60 18.83 -11.57
CA THR A 27 -0.68 19.97 -11.48
C THR A 27 0.54 19.65 -10.59
N LYS A 28 0.46 18.59 -9.80
CA LYS A 28 1.57 18.11 -8.97
C LYS A 28 2.42 17.10 -9.75
N PRO A 29 3.75 17.15 -9.59
CA PRO A 29 4.62 16.18 -10.25
C PRO A 29 4.44 14.79 -9.63
N ASP A 30 4.44 13.78 -10.48
CA ASP A 30 4.60 12.40 -10.04
C ASP A 30 6.04 12.15 -9.55
N GLY A 31 6.19 11.13 -8.70
CA GLY A 31 7.50 10.64 -8.27
C GLY A 31 8.16 9.72 -9.30
N GLN A 32 9.10 8.89 -8.84
CA GLN A 32 9.67 7.84 -9.68
C GLN A 32 8.57 6.86 -10.10
N PRO A 33 8.43 6.53 -11.40
CA PRO A 33 7.37 5.64 -11.88
C PRO A 33 7.39 4.24 -11.24
N LYS A 34 8.56 3.80 -10.79
CA LYS A 34 8.76 2.47 -10.21
C LYS A 34 9.86 2.51 -9.15
N ARG A 35 9.57 1.93 -7.98
CA ARG A 35 10.56 1.69 -6.92
C ARG A 35 10.26 0.36 -6.23
N CYS A 36 10.85 -0.70 -6.75
CA CYS A 36 10.71 -2.05 -6.22
C CYS A 36 12.08 -2.68 -6.01
N LEU A 37 12.24 -3.36 -4.89
CA LEU A 37 13.46 -4.09 -4.54
C LEU A 37 13.39 -5.50 -5.08
N ASP A 38 14.52 -6.02 -5.57
CA ASP A 38 14.69 -7.47 -5.68
C ASP A 38 14.98 -8.04 -4.29
N VAL A 39 14.13 -8.99 -3.87
CA VAL A 39 14.20 -9.67 -2.58
C VAL A 39 14.78 -11.08 -2.71
N SER A 40 15.29 -11.47 -3.88
CA SER A 40 15.91 -12.78 -4.13
C SER A 40 17.03 -13.07 -3.14
N ARG A 41 17.90 -12.10 -2.88
CA ARG A 41 19.04 -12.25 -1.98
C ARG A 41 18.63 -12.56 -0.55
N VAL A 42 17.64 -11.85 0.00
CA VAL A 42 17.21 -12.07 1.40
C VAL A 42 16.49 -13.41 1.55
N ARG A 43 15.72 -13.82 0.54
CA ARG A 43 15.10 -15.14 0.48
C ARG A 43 16.18 -16.24 0.46
N ASN A 44 17.22 -16.08 -0.36
CA ASN A 44 18.25 -17.11 -0.53
C ASN A 44 19.21 -17.20 0.67
N GLU A 45 19.64 -16.07 1.22
CA GLU A 45 20.64 -16.03 2.29
C GLU A 45 20.04 -16.24 3.68
N PHE A 46 18.79 -15.82 3.89
CA PHE A 46 18.16 -15.84 5.22
C PHE A 46 16.88 -16.66 5.28
N GLY A 47 16.41 -17.22 4.16
CA GLY A 47 15.10 -17.90 4.09
C GLY A 47 13.93 -16.97 4.38
N PHE A 48 14.15 -15.66 4.36
CA PHE A 48 13.14 -14.69 4.77
C PHE A 48 12.14 -14.44 3.65
N GLU A 49 10.86 -14.55 3.99
CA GLU A 49 9.75 -14.16 3.14
C GLU A 49 8.72 -13.35 3.95
N ALA A 50 8.27 -12.24 3.39
CA ALA A 50 7.21 -11.45 4.00
C ALA A 50 5.90 -12.27 4.03
N GLN A 51 5.39 -12.50 5.24
CA GLN A 51 4.16 -13.26 5.46
C GLN A 51 2.90 -12.39 5.46
N MET A 52 3.06 -11.07 5.67
CA MET A 52 1.94 -10.13 5.71
C MET A 52 1.47 -9.83 4.28
N GLY A 53 0.22 -10.19 3.98
CA GLY A 53 -0.43 -9.77 2.75
C GLY A 53 -0.64 -8.25 2.73
N PHE A 54 -0.55 -7.64 1.54
CA PHE A 54 -0.64 -6.19 1.42
C PHE A 54 -1.98 -5.61 1.95
N SER A 55 -3.11 -6.16 1.47
CA SER A 55 -4.45 -5.72 1.90
C SER A 55 -4.69 -5.98 3.40
N GLU A 56 -4.23 -7.12 3.90
CA GLU A 56 -4.32 -7.44 5.34
C GLU A 56 -3.54 -6.44 6.19
N GLY A 57 -2.29 -6.13 5.80
CA GLY A 57 -1.45 -5.16 6.50
C GLY A 57 -2.06 -3.76 6.50
N LEU A 58 -2.62 -3.31 5.36
CA LEU A 58 -3.34 -2.04 5.28
C LEU A 58 -4.56 -2.01 6.22
N LYS A 59 -5.38 -3.07 6.21
CA LYS A 59 -6.56 -3.17 7.07
C LYS A 59 -6.18 -3.04 8.55
N ARG A 60 -5.19 -3.82 9.00
CA ARG A 60 -4.68 -3.75 10.38
C ARG A 60 -4.17 -2.36 10.74
N THR A 61 -3.54 -1.67 9.79
CA THR A 61 -3.02 -0.31 9.99
C THR A 61 -4.16 0.71 10.15
N VAL A 62 -5.20 0.62 9.32
CA VAL A 62 -6.39 1.48 9.44
C VAL A 62 -7.14 1.23 10.74
N GLU A 63 -7.34 -0.04 11.11
CA GLU A 63 -7.98 -0.43 12.38
C GLU A 63 -7.20 0.12 13.58
N TRP A 64 -5.87 -0.01 13.56
CA TRP A 64 -5.01 0.56 14.59
C TRP A 64 -5.17 2.09 14.67
N TYR A 65 -5.18 2.79 13.53
CA TYR A 65 -5.34 4.25 13.50
C TYR A 65 -6.67 4.68 14.10
N GLN A 66 -7.79 4.06 13.70
CA GLN A 66 -9.13 4.35 14.23
C GLN A 66 -9.29 4.07 15.72
N ALA A 67 -8.51 3.13 16.27
CA ALA A 67 -8.55 2.81 17.69
C ALA A 67 -7.79 3.82 18.56
N HIS A 68 -6.90 4.64 17.97
CA HIS A 68 -5.99 5.53 18.71
C HIS A 68 -6.18 7.02 18.39
N TYR A 69 -6.92 7.35 17.33
CA TYR A 69 -7.24 8.71 16.89
C TYR A 69 -8.67 8.79 16.38
#